data_AF-A0A2S1XZ91-F1
#
_entry.id   AF-A0A2S1XZ91-F1
#
_cell.length_a   1.000
_cell.length_b   1.000
_cell.length_c   1.000
_cell.angle_alpha   90.00
_cell.angle_beta   90.00
_cell.angle_gamma   90.00
#
_symmetry.space_group_name_H-M   'P 1'
#
loop_
_entity.id
_entity.type
_entity.pdbx_description
1 polymer ?
#
loop_
_entity_poly.entity_id
_entity_poly.type
_entity_poly.pdbx_seq_one_letter_code
_entity_poly.pdbx_strand_id
1 'polypeptide(L)'
;MQVFFNTFKEFLYLFVELSVLFIGISFLISIINQKYEGMFRKQLSGDKISSYFKAIFLGALTPFCSCSTIPLLKAFLEARVKLSVCLAYLFTSPLINPIIFTMLFVTFGLKLSLMYVLFLVIFIFIISLIFSKFKEEYFLKHTPKNSAPSIFTQNAKNIGKIVFKPSSCCANTQNKTNDTKINFKKLFKEGIANYKKLLPYIVIAVLIGALIHDFIPQEILQKYLSGNEILSIILAAFFGVLLYLRVETIIPIGLILLQMGISQGVIMSFLIAGAGCSLPELVLLKQMFKMKFLLLFIAIILSVAISFGMLINFI
;
A
#
# COMPACT_ATOMS: atom_id res chain seq x y z
N MET A 1 23.87 20.12 18.97
CA MET A 1 24.62 19.95 17.70
C MET A 1 24.72 18.47 17.30
N GLN A 2 25.00 17.57 18.23
CA GLN A 2 25.14 16.11 17.97
C GLN A 2 23.85 15.43 17.48
N VAL A 3 22.69 15.80 18.05
CA VAL A 3 21.37 15.31 17.60
C VAL A 3 21.14 15.65 16.13
N PHE A 4 21.29 16.92 15.75
CA PHE A 4 21.13 17.37 14.36
C PHE A 4 22.01 16.62 13.36
N PHE A 5 23.27 16.34 13.72
CA PHE A 5 24.17 15.55 12.86
C PHE A 5 23.71 14.09 12.72
N ASN A 6 23.19 13.48 13.79
CA ASN A 6 22.63 12.13 13.74
C ASN A 6 21.36 12.09 12.88
N THR A 7 20.41 13.01 13.11
CA THR A 7 19.19 13.13 12.31
C THR A 7 19.50 13.33 10.83
N PHE A 8 20.49 14.18 10.50
CA PHE A 8 20.90 14.43 9.12
C PHE A 8 21.54 13.19 8.48
N LYS A 9 22.36 12.44 9.23
CA LYS A 9 22.97 11.20 8.75
C LYS A 9 21.91 10.12 8.50
N GLU A 10 20.94 9.98 9.40
CA GLU A 10 19.81 9.07 9.24
C GLU A 10 18.95 9.47 8.03
N PHE A 11 18.62 10.76 7.91
CA PHE A 11 17.93 11.29 6.74
C PHE A 11 18.67 10.92 5.45
N LEU A 12 19.99 11.13 5.39
CA LEU A 12 20.78 10.89 4.18
C LEU A 12 20.88 9.39 3.87
N TYR A 13 21.05 8.55 4.89
CA TYR A 13 21.03 7.09 4.75
C TYR A 13 19.67 6.61 4.21
N LEU A 14 18.57 7.01 4.87
CA LEU A 14 17.21 6.66 4.47
C LEU A 14 16.89 7.16 3.06
N PHE A 15 17.29 8.40 2.74
CA PHE A 15 17.08 8.99 1.43
C PHE A 15 17.81 8.19 0.35
N VAL A 16 19.09 7.86 0.55
CA VAL A 16 19.88 7.09 -0.42
C VAL A 16 19.32 5.67 -0.57
N GLU A 17 19.05 4.98 0.53
CA GLU A 17 18.46 3.64 0.55
C GLU A 17 17.14 3.61 -0.23
N LEU A 18 16.21 4.52 0.09
CA LEU A 18 14.89 4.58 -0.55
C LEU A 18 15.01 4.94 -2.03
N SER A 19 15.98 5.77 -2.41
CA SER A 19 16.21 6.19 -3.80
C SER A 19 16.77 5.06 -4.65
N VAL A 20 17.77 4.33 -4.13
CA VAL A 20 18.34 3.15 -4.79
C VAL A 20 17.25 2.07 -4.95
N LEU A 21 16.50 1.80 -3.89
CA LEU A 21 15.41 0.83 -3.89
C LEU A 21 14.31 1.23 -4.90
N PHE A 22 13.93 2.51 -4.94
CA PHE A 22 12.95 3.04 -5.89
C PHE A 22 13.39 2.85 -7.34
N ILE A 23 14.63 3.22 -7.67
CA ILE A 23 15.16 3.11 -9.04
C ILE A 23 15.21 1.64 -9.47
N GLY A 24 15.70 0.76 -8.58
CA GLY A 24 15.78 -0.68 -8.84
C GLY A 24 14.41 -1.31 -9.07
N ILE A 25 13.45 -1.05 -8.17
CA ILE A 25 12.09 -1.62 -8.28
C ILE A 25 11.32 -1.01 -9.46
N SER A 26 11.41 0.30 -9.70
CA SER A 26 10.75 0.93 -10.85
C SER A 26 11.25 0.35 -12.17
N PHE A 27 12.56 0.11 -12.25
CA PHE A 27 13.17 -0.52 -13.41
C PHE A 27 12.66 -1.97 -13.58
N LEU A 28 12.60 -2.76 -12.50
CA LEU A 28 12.05 -4.11 -12.51
C LEU A 28 10.59 -4.13 -12.95
N ILE A 29 9.76 -3.23 -12.41
CA ILE A 29 8.33 -3.12 -12.76
C ILE A 29 8.16 -2.68 -14.21
N SER A 30 8.99 -1.77 -14.72
CA SER A 30 8.98 -1.41 -16.15
C SER A 30 9.25 -2.61 -17.06
N ILE A 31 10.17 -3.50 -16.69
CA ILE A 31 10.42 -4.75 -17.42
C ILE A 31 9.21 -5.70 -17.29
N ILE A 32 8.69 -5.86 -16.07
CA ILE A 32 7.55 -6.75 -15.80
C ILE A 32 6.31 -6.29 -16.57
N ASN A 33 5.97 -5.01 -16.54
CA ASN A 33 4.80 -4.48 -17.26
C ASN A 33 4.95 -4.70 -18.77
N GLN A 34 6.12 -4.39 -19.35
CA GLN A 34 6.34 -4.59 -20.79
C GLN A 34 6.21 -6.06 -21.22
N LYS A 35 6.56 -7.01 -20.34
CA LYS A 35 6.51 -8.45 -20.65
C LYS A 35 5.18 -9.12 -20.26
N TYR A 36 4.50 -8.63 -19.23
CA TYR A 36 3.39 -9.31 -18.57
C TYR A 36 2.07 -8.51 -18.55
N GLU A 37 1.97 -7.36 -19.21
CA GLU A 37 0.74 -6.58 -19.37
C GLU A 37 -0.49 -7.44 -19.74
N GLY A 38 -0.31 -8.39 -20.66
CA GLY A 38 -1.37 -9.32 -21.08
C GLY A 38 -1.74 -10.39 -20.05
N MET A 39 -0.82 -10.76 -19.15
CA MET A 39 -1.06 -11.74 -18.09
C MET A 39 -1.88 -11.12 -16.96
N PHE A 40 -1.53 -9.91 -16.51
CA PHE A 40 -2.32 -9.19 -15.51
C PHE A 40 -3.75 -8.95 -16.01
N ARG A 41 -3.90 -8.58 -17.29
CA ARG A 41 -5.18 -8.39 -17.98
C ARG A 41 -5.91 -9.69 -18.38
N LYS A 42 -5.43 -10.89 -18.02
CA LYS A 42 -6.21 -12.14 -18.14
C LYS A 42 -6.47 -12.75 -16.77
N GLN A 43 -5.49 -12.65 -15.87
CA GLN A 43 -5.48 -13.32 -14.58
C GLN A 43 -6.25 -12.54 -13.50
N LEU A 44 -6.19 -11.19 -13.53
CA LEU A 44 -6.83 -10.28 -12.56
C LEU A 44 -8.05 -9.54 -13.13
N SER A 45 -8.23 -9.56 -14.45
CA SER A 45 -9.36 -8.97 -15.17
C SER A 45 -10.61 -9.85 -15.03
N GLY A 46 -11.41 -9.56 -14.01
CA GLY A 46 -12.70 -10.21 -13.83
C GLY A 46 -13.31 -9.96 -12.46
N ASP A 47 -14.63 -10.05 -12.42
CA ASP A 47 -15.47 -9.78 -11.23
C ASP A 47 -15.52 -10.95 -10.25
N LYS A 48 -14.67 -11.96 -10.45
CA LYS A 48 -14.71 -13.21 -9.72
C LYS A 48 -14.01 -13.04 -8.37
N ILE A 49 -14.51 -13.76 -7.37
CA ILE A 49 -13.89 -13.84 -6.03
C ILE A 49 -12.38 -14.20 -6.12
N SER A 50 -11.98 -14.98 -7.13
CA SER A 50 -10.58 -15.39 -7.34
C SER A 50 -9.63 -14.21 -7.56
N SER A 51 -10.13 -13.08 -8.11
CA SER A 51 -9.31 -11.91 -8.38
C SER A 51 -8.81 -11.28 -7.09
N TYR A 52 -9.62 -11.29 -6.03
CA TYR A 52 -9.22 -10.79 -4.71
C TYR A 52 -8.14 -11.67 -4.08
N PHE A 53 -8.32 -13.00 -4.07
CA PHE A 53 -7.29 -13.91 -3.54
C PHE A 53 -5.97 -13.79 -4.29
N LYS A 54 -6.00 -13.66 -5.62
CA LYS A 54 -4.80 -13.42 -6.43
C LYS A 54 -4.14 -12.08 -6.10
N ALA A 55 -4.93 -11.03 -5.89
CA ALA A 55 -4.42 -9.70 -5.54
C ALA A 55 -3.78 -9.69 -4.15
N ILE A 56 -4.41 -10.32 -3.15
CA ILE A 56 -3.87 -10.49 -1.79
C ILE A 56 -2.59 -11.32 -1.85
N PHE A 57 -2.60 -12.46 -2.53
CA PHE A 57 -1.41 -13.31 -2.65
C PHE A 57 -0.26 -12.59 -3.33
N LEU A 58 -0.55 -11.86 -4.42
CA LEU A 58 0.46 -11.06 -5.11
C LEU A 58 1.01 -9.97 -4.19
N GLY A 59 0.14 -9.22 -3.51
CA GLY A 59 0.55 -8.17 -2.56
C GLY A 59 1.41 -8.73 -1.44
N ALA A 60 1.05 -9.89 -0.88
CA ALA A 60 1.82 -10.54 0.17
C ALA A 60 3.21 -10.96 -0.31
N LEU A 61 3.34 -11.41 -1.56
CA LEU A 61 4.61 -11.85 -2.14
C LEU A 61 5.49 -10.68 -2.60
N THR A 62 4.88 -9.57 -3.01
CA THR A 62 5.58 -8.38 -3.50
C THR A 62 5.46 -7.24 -2.49
N PRO A 63 6.34 -7.17 -1.48
CA PRO A 63 6.33 -6.11 -0.48
C PRO A 63 6.87 -4.81 -1.06
N PHE A 64 6.11 -4.28 -2.00
CA PHE A 64 6.41 -3.04 -2.66
C PHE A 64 6.07 -1.93 -1.69
N CYS A 65 7.07 -1.06 -1.44
CA CYS A 65 6.81 0.24 -0.84
C CYS A 65 5.67 0.91 -1.62
N SER A 66 4.94 1.79 -0.95
CA SER A 66 3.91 2.63 -1.56
C SER A 66 4.40 3.26 -2.88
N CYS A 67 5.70 3.56 -2.94
CA CYS A 67 6.42 4.11 -4.08
C CYS A 67 6.40 3.26 -5.37
N SER A 68 6.40 1.94 -5.25
CA SER A 68 6.27 0.99 -6.36
C SER A 68 4.85 0.51 -6.61
N THR A 69 3.99 0.62 -5.59
CA THR A 69 2.59 0.20 -5.68
C THR A 69 1.78 1.11 -6.61
N ILE A 70 2.09 2.41 -6.70
CA ILE A 70 1.36 3.35 -7.58
C ILE A 70 1.45 3.01 -9.08
N PRO A 71 2.64 2.81 -9.68
CA PRO A 71 2.74 2.43 -11.08
C PRO A 71 1.99 1.13 -11.38
N LEU A 72 2.05 0.17 -10.47
CA LEU A 72 1.36 -1.11 -10.62
C LEU A 72 -0.16 -0.95 -10.47
N LEU A 73 -0.61 -0.15 -9.50
CA LEU A 73 -2.02 0.18 -9.30
C LEU A 73 -2.60 0.88 -10.53
N LYS A 74 -1.84 1.82 -11.11
CA LYS A 74 -2.20 2.50 -12.35
C LYS A 74 -2.29 1.50 -13.50
N ALA A 75 -1.32 0.59 -13.64
CA ALA A 75 -1.35 -0.46 -14.65
C ALA A 75 -2.58 -1.37 -14.48
N PHE A 76 -2.97 -1.72 -13.25
CA PHE A 76 -4.19 -2.50 -12.98
C PHE A 76 -5.46 -1.74 -13.40
N LEU A 77 -5.55 -0.45 -13.06
CA LEU A 77 -6.68 0.40 -13.44
C LEU A 77 -6.76 0.58 -14.97
N GLU A 78 -5.63 0.76 -15.65
CA GLU A 78 -5.56 0.84 -17.13
C GLU A 78 -5.90 -0.51 -17.79
N ALA A 79 -5.55 -1.63 -17.15
CA ALA A 79 -5.95 -2.97 -17.55
C ALA A 79 -7.42 -3.31 -17.25
N ARG A 80 -8.22 -2.35 -16.74
CA ARG A 80 -9.63 -2.49 -16.35
C ARG A 80 -9.89 -3.49 -15.22
N VAL A 81 -8.95 -3.62 -14.29
CA VAL A 81 -9.18 -4.34 -13.03
C VAL A 81 -10.05 -3.46 -12.12
N LYS A 82 -11.03 -4.06 -11.44
CA LYS A 82 -11.90 -3.37 -10.49
C LYS A 82 -11.09 -2.67 -9.40
N LEU A 83 -11.50 -1.47 -9.01
CA LEU A 83 -10.83 -0.73 -7.95
C LEU A 83 -10.76 -1.53 -6.64
N SER A 84 -11.82 -2.26 -6.29
CA SER A 84 -11.84 -3.09 -5.07
C SER A 84 -10.75 -4.16 -5.02
N VAL A 85 -10.41 -4.77 -6.16
CA VAL A 85 -9.33 -5.76 -6.25
C VAL A 85 -7.96 -5.08 -6.14
N CYS A 86 -7.84 -3.89 -6.74
CA CYS A 86 -6.65 -3.05 -6.64
C CYS A 86 -6.41 -2.61 -5.19
N LEU A 87 -7.47 -2.34 -4.42
CA LEU A 87 -7.39 -2.01 -3.00
C LEU A 87 -6.96 -3.21 -2.15
N ALA A 88 -7.42 -4.42 -2.48
CA ALA A 88 -6.95 -5.63 -1.79
C ALA A 88 -5.41 -5.76 -1.90
N TYR A 89 -4.88 -5.57 -3.10
CA TYR A 89 -3.42 -5.53 -3.32
C TYR A 89 -2.76 -4.39 -2.54
N LEU A 90 -3.33 -3.17 -2.61
CA LEU A 90 -2.80 -1.97 -1.96
C LEU A 90 -2.67 -2.14 -0.44
N PHE A 91 -3.68 -2.71 0.23
CA PHE A 91 -3.65 -2.94 1.67
C PHE A 91 -2.75 -4.12 2.06
N THR A 92 -2.73 -5.19 1.27
CA THR A 92 -1.94 -6.37 1.61
C THR A 92 -0.43 -6.11 1.47
N SER A 93 0.01 -5.37 0.46
CA SER A 93 1.44 -5.11 0.19
C SER A 93 2.24 -4.55 1.38
N PRO A 94 1.76 -3.53 2.14
CA PRO A 94 2.47 -3.02 3.31
C PRO A 94 2.22 -3.83 4.59
N LEU A 95 1.08 -4.51 4.71
CA LEU A 95 0.67 -5.20 5.93
C LEU A 95 1.14 -6.66 6.00
N ILE A 96 1.26 -7.35 4.87
CA ILE A 96 1.67 -8.75 4.81
C ILE A 96 2.89 -8.84 3.91
N ASN A 97 4.02 -9.23 4.49
CA ASN A 97 5.30 -9.37 3.81
C ASN A 97 6.07 -10.53 4.46
N PRO A 98 6.78 -11.38 3.69
CA PRO A 98 7.75 -12.35 4.20
C PRO A 98 8.67 -11.81 5.30
N ILE A 99 9.15 -10.57 5.18
CA ILE A 99 10.04 -9.93 6.17
C ILE A 99 9.28 -9.71 7.49
N ILE A 100 8.07 -9.13 7.43
CA ILE A 100 7.22 -8.89 8.60
C ILE A 100 6.85 -10.22 9.27
N PHE A 101 6.44 -11.21 8.48
CA PHE A 101 6.12 -12.54 8.99
C PHE A 101 7.32 -13.19 9.69
N THR A 102 8.51 -13.10 9.10
CA THR A 102 9.73 -13.67 9.67
C THR A 102 10.11 -12.97 10.97
N MET A 103 10.07 -11.63 11.00
CA MET A 103 10.36 -10.86 12.20
C MET A 103 9.34 -11.14 13.31
N LEU A 104 8.04 -11.17 13.00
CA LEU A 104 7.00 -11.54 13.95
C LEU A 104 7.18 -12.97 14.47
N PHE A 105 7.55 -13.91 13.61
CA PHE A 105 7.78 -15.30 13.97
C PHE A 105 8.93 -15.43 14.95
N VAL A 106 10.04 -14.73 14.69
CA VAL A 106 11.22 -14.74 15.57
C VAL A 106 10.93 -14.04 16.89
N THR A 107 10.19 -12.93 16.89
CA THR A 107 9.97 -12.10 18.08
C THR A 107 8.83 -12.58 18.97
N PHE A 108 7.69 -12.97 18.38
CA PHE A 108 6.46 -13.29 19.11
C PHE A 108 6.00 -14.75 18.92
N GLY A 109 6.71 -15.53 18.09
CA GLY A 109 6.41 -16.92 17.84
C GLY A 109 5.40 -17.16 16.71
N LEU A 110 5.24 -18.44 16.37
CA LEU A 110 4.44 -18.89 15.22
C LEU A 110 2.94 -18.64 15.40
N LYS A 111 2.42 -18.89 16.60
CA LYS A 111 0.99 -18.78 16.89
C LYS A 111 0.47 -17.38 16.58
N LEU A 112 1.15 -16.35 17.12
CA LEU A 112 0.76 -14.96 16.90
C LEU A 112 0.93 -14.53 15.44
N SER A 113 2.03 -14.95 14.80
CA SER A 113 2.33 -14.62 13.40
C SER A 113 1.30 -15.17 12.42
N LEU A 114 0.85 -16.41 12.64
CA LEU A 114 -0.22 -17.01 11.83
C LEU A 114 -1.57 -16.33 12.06
N MET A 115 -1.90 -15.98 13.31
CA MET A 115 -3.11 -15.23 13.63
C MET A 115 -3.11 -13.85 12.95
N TYR A 116 -1.97 -13.16 12.97
CA TYR A 116 -1.78 -11.88 12.29
C TYR A 116 -2.07 -11.98 10.78
N VAL A 117 -1.41 -12.91 10.08
CA VAL A 117 -1.60 -13.08 8.63
C VAL A 117 -3.04 -13.48 8.31
N LEU A 118 -3.59 -14.46 9.03
CA LEU A 118 -4.94 -14.95 8.78
C LEU A 118 -5.98 -13.84 8.99
N PHE A 119 -5.88 -13.11 10.10
CA PHE A 119 -6.77 -11.99 10.39
C PHE A 119 -6.71 -10.93 9.29
N LEU A 120 -5.52 -10.51 8.88
CA LEU A 120 -5.35 -9.49 7.85
C LEU A 120 -5.88 -9.92 6.49
N VAL A 121 -5.64 -11.17 6.07
CA VAL A 121 -6.18 -11.70 4.81
C VAL A 121 -7.71 -11.65 4.83
N ILE A 122 -8.33 -12.11 5.92
CA ILE A 122 -9.79 -12.12 6.07
C ILE A 122 -10.32 -10.68 6.08
N PHE A 123 -9.72 -9.79 6.87
CA PHE A 123 -10.19 -8.42 7.04
C PHE A 123 -10.06 -7.63 5.73
N ILE A 124 -8.91 -7.69 5.07
CA ILE A 124 -8.68 -7.01 3.78
C ILE A 124 -9.63 -7.55 2.72
N PHE A 125 -9.88 -8.86 2.69
CA PHE A 125 -10.86 -9.45 1.78
C PHE A 125 -12.27 -8.88 2.02
N ILE A 126 -12.72 -8.82 3.28
CA ILE A 126 -14.03 -8.25 3.65
C ILE A 126 -14.13 -6.77 3.26
N ILE A 127 -13.14 -5.95 3.62
CA ILE A 127 -13.10 -4.53 3.23
C ILE A 127 -13.19 -4.41 1.71
N SER A 128 -12.41 -5.20 0.98
CA SER A 128 -12.36 -5.11 -0.48
C SER A 128 -13.72 -5.47 -1.09
N LEU A 129 -14.43 -6.45 -0.53
CA LEU A 129 -15.81 -6.77 -0.92
C LEU A 129 -16.78 -5.62 -0.58
N ILE A 130 -16.65 -4.98 0.58
CA ILE A 130 -17.47 -3.81 0.94
C ILE A 130 -17.23 -2.68 -0.07
N PHE A 131 -15.97 -2.40 -0.42
CA PHE A 131 -15.60 -1.40 -1.42
C PHE A 131 -16.13 -1.70 -2.82
N SER A 132 -16.32 -2.98 -3.16
CA SER A 132 -16.90 -3.36 -4.47
C SER A 132 -18.33 -2.84 -4.68
N LYS A 133 -19.03 -2.46 -3.60
CA LYS A 133 -20.38 -1.87 -3.65
C LYS A 133 -20.38 -0.36 -3.88
N PHE A 134 -19.24 0.32 -3.70
CA PHE A 134 -19.15 1.77 -3.87
C PHE A 134 -18.71 2.14 -5.29
N LYS A 135 -19.23 3.26 -5.82
CA LYS A 135 -18.85 3.75 -7.15
C LYS A 135 -17.43 4.33 -7.15
N GLU A 136 -16.62 3.92 -8.13
CA GLU A 136 -15.20 4.28 -8.25
C GLU A 136 -14.95 5.79 -8.45
N GLU A 137 -15.92 6.49 -9.05
CA GLU A 137 -15.87 7.93 -9.35
C GLU A 137 -15.72 8.82 -8.10
N TYR A 138 -16.15 8.34 -6.94
CA TYR A 138 -16.02 9.09 -5.68
C TYR A 138 -14.59 9.09 -5.14
N PHE A 139 -13.76 8.13 -5.56
CA PHE A 139 -12.44 7.90 -4.96
C PHE A 139 -11.28 8.31 -5.88
N LEU A 140 -11.40 8.09 -7.20
CA LEU A 140 -10.33 8.40 -8.15
C LEU A 140 -10.37 9.87 -8.60
N LYS A 141 -9.19 10.49 -8.71
CA LYS A 141 -9.04 11.88 -9.21
C LYS A 141 -9.12 11.95 -10.74
N HIS A 142 -8.65 10.91 -11.41
CA HIS A 142 -8.77 10.70 -12.85
C HIS A 142 -9.37 9.32 -13.08
N THR A 143 -10.66 9.25 -13.40
CA THR A 143 -11.25 8.01 -13.91
C THR A 143 -10.78 7.82 -15.35
N PRO A 144 -10.27 6.63 -15.74
CA PRO A 144 -10.12 6.33 -17.15
C PRO A 144 -11.52 6.47 -17.79
N LYS A 145 -11.66 7.38 -18.77
CA LYS A 145 -12.91 7.55 -19.52
C LYS A 145 -13.33 6.18 -20.06
N ASN A 146 -14.53 5.74 -19.66
CA ASN A 146 -15.18 4.46 -19.96
C ASN A 146 -15.04 3.38 -18.88
N SER A 147 -15.38 3.74 -17.64
CA SER A 147 -16.10 2.83 -16.73
C SER A 147 -17.46 2.48 -17.35
N ALA A 148 -17.50 1.53 -18.28
CA ALA A 148 -18.76 1.03 -18.80
C ALA A 148 -19.48 0.19 -17.72
N PRO A 149 -20.82 0.24 -17.69
CA PRO A 149 -21.65 -0.34 -16.64
C PRO A 149 -21.60 -1.87 -16.67
N SER A 150 -21.95 -2.47 -15.54
CA SER A 150 -22.29 -3.88 -15.38
C SER A 150 -22.98 -4.44 -16.61
N ILE A 151 -22.30 -5.33 -17.34
CA ILE A 151 -22.90 -6.20 -18.35
C ILE A 151 -23.72 -7.25 -17.58
N PHE A 152 -24.92 -6.85 -17.19
CA PHE A 152 -26.00 -7.72 -16.77
C PHE A 152 -27.18 -7.46 -17.71
N THR A 153 -27.07 -7.91 -18.95
CA THR A 153 -28.18 -8.27 -19.84
C THR A 153 -27.61 -8.81 -21.15
N GLN A 154 -27.48 -10.13 -21.25
CA GLN A 154 -27.62 -10.79 -22.55
C GLN A 154 -28.98 -11.48 -22.52
N ASN A 155 -29.99 -10.77 -23.02
CA ASN A 155 -31.08 -11.45 -23.68
C ASN A 155 -31.12 -10.93 -25.12
N ALA A 156 -30.96 -11.86 -26.05
CA ALA A 156 -30.73 -11.62 -27.46
C ALA A 156 -32.03 -11.24 -28.16
N LYS A 157 -32.00 -10.16 -28.95
CA LYS A 157 -32.54 -10.09 -30.32
C LYS A 157 -32.58 -8.64 -30.81
N ASN A 158 -32.13 -8.47 -32.06
CA ASN A 158 -32.27 -7.29 -32.91
C ASN A 158 -31.48 -6.05 -32.52
N ILE A 159 -30.60 -5.60 -33.42
CA ILE A 159 -30.72 -4.33 -34.16
C ILE A 159 -29.46 -4.18 -35.02
N GLY A 160 -29.68 -3.86 -36.30
CA GLY A 160 -28.64 -3.71 -37.31
C GLY A 160 -27.76 -2.48 -37.12
N LYS A 161 -26.70 -2.45 -37.94
CA LYS A 161 -25.86 -1.30 -38.33
C LYS A 161 -26.00 -0.04 -37.45
N ILE A 162 -25.10 0.11 -36.49
CA ILE A 162 -24.63 1.43 -36.08
C ILE A 162 -23.12 1.47 -36.30
N VAL A 163 -22.75 2.08 -37.42
CA VAL A 163 -21.38 2.46 -37.76
C VAL A 163 -20.99 3.61 -36.82
N PHE A 164 -20.20 3.34 -35.78
CA PHE A 164 -19.60 4.38 -34.96
C PHE A 164 -18.28 4.84 -35.60
N LYS A 165 -18.34 6.01 -36.24
CA LYS A 165 -17.19 6.73 -36.81
C LYS A 165 -16.45 7.43 -35.65
N PRO A 166 -15.16 7.15 -35.38
CA PRO A 166 -14.44 7.86 -34.34
C PRO A 166 -13.92 9.21 -34.88
N SER A 167 -14.48 10.31 -34.36
CA SER A 167 -13.92 11.65 -34.55
C SER A 167 -12.78 11.90 -33.55
N SER A 168 -11.57 12.01 -34.09
CA SER A 168 -10.58 13.06 -33.80
C SER A 168 -10.56 13.64 -32.38
N CYS A 169 -9.62 13.18 -31.54
CA CYS A 169 -8.78 14.02 -30.66
C CYS A 169 -7.78 13.15 -29.88
N CYS A 170 -6.70 12.72 -30.54
CA CYS A 170 -5.34 12.52 -30.02
C CYS A 170 -4.51 11.84 -31.13
N ALA A 171 -4.28 12.60 -32.19
CA ALA A 171 -3.20 12.30 -33.10
C ALA A 171 -1.86 12.44 -32.34
N ASN A 172 -0.97 11.50 -32.61
CA ASN A 172 0.46 11.48 -32.30
C ASN A 172 0.90 10.78 -31.00
N THR A 173 0.95 9.44 -31.05
CA THR A 173 2.17 8.67 -30.72
C THR A 173 2.10 7.31 -31.44
N GLN A 174 2.68 7.30 -32.63
CA GLN A 174 3.34 6.20 -33.35
C GLN A 174 2.81 4.76 -33.19
N ASN A 175 2.29 4.25 -34.30
CA ASN A 175 2.54 2.88 -34.76
C ASN A 175 4.03 2.52 -34.66
N LYS A 176 4.35 1.49 -33.87
CA LYS A 176 5.42 0.49 -34.13
C LYS A 176 4.96 -0.82 -33.48
N THR A 177 4.30 -1.73 -34.19
CA THR A 177 4.92 -2.89 -34.87
C THR A 177 6.17 -3.42 -34.18
N ASN A 178 6.03 -4.57 -33.49
CA ASN A 178 7.02 -5.64 -33.30
C ASN A 178 8.51 -5.25 -33.30
N ASP A 179 9.00 -4.63 -32.23
CA ASP A 179 10.43 -4.67 -31.87
C ASP A 179 10.56 -5.31 -30.47
N THR A 180 10.86 -6.61 -30.46
CA THR A 180 11.16 -7.45 -29.29
C THR A 180 12.58 -7.21 -28.72
N LYS A 181 13.09 -5.97 -28.78
CA LYS A 181 14.32 -5.58 -28.07
C LYS A 181 13.99 -4.63 -26.93
N ILE A 182 14.01 -5.16 -25.72
CA ILE A 182 13.94 -4.39 -24.47
C ILE A 182 15.07 -3.36 -24.51
N ASN A 183 14.73 -2.08 -24.71
CA ASN A 183 15.73 -1.02 -24.70
C ASN A 183 15.95 -0.58 -23.25
N PHE A 184 16.86 -1.27 -22.57
CA PHE A 184 17.25 -1.04 -21.17
C PHE A 184 17.54 0.45 -20.89
N LYS A 185 18.18 1.16 -21.83
CA LYS A 185 18.52 2.58 -21.68
C LYS A 185 17.28 3.49 -21.67
N LYS A 186 16.25 3.14 -22.45
CA LYS A 186 14.97 3.86 -22.48
C LYS A 186 14.18 3.64 -21.18
N LEU A 187 14.07 2.38 -20.74
CA LEU A 187 13.36 2.02 -19.49
C LEU A 187 14.01 2.64 -18.26
N PHE A 188 15.35 2.64 -18.19
CA PHE A 188 16.08 3.28 -17.10
C PHE A 188 15.87 4.80 -17.09
N LYS A 189 15.86 5.44 -18.27
CA LYS A 189 15.58 6.88 -18.39
C LYS A 189 14.16 7.24 -17.96
N GLU A 190 13.18 6.41 -18.29
CA GLU A 190 11.79 6.57 -17.83
C GLU A 190 11.66 6.39 -16.31
N GLY A 191 12.33 5.37 -15.74
CA GLY A 191 12.38 5.16 -14.30
C GLY A 191 12.96 6.37 -13.54
N ILE A 192 14.07 6.93 -14.04
CA ILE A 192 14.66 8.16 -13.48
C ILE A 192 13.72 9.36 -13.62
N ALA A 193 13.05 9.51 -14.76
CA ALA A 193 12.12 10.62 -14.97
C ALA A 193 10.93 10.55 -14.01
N ASN A 194 10.41 9.36 -13.72
CA ASN A 194 9.36 9.13 -12.73
C ASN A 194 9.87 9.42 -11.31
N TYR A 195 11.07 8.92 -10.97
CA TYR A 195 11.72 9.20 -9.70
C TYR A 195 11.86 10.70 -9.44
N LYS A 196 12.31 11.49 -10.43
CA LYS A 196 12.45 12.95 -10.30
C LYS A 196 11.15 13.66 -9.93
N LYS A 197 10.00 13.17 -10.41
CA LYS A 197 8.68 13.72 -10.03
C LYS A 197 8.30 13.41 -8.58
N LEU A 198 8.78 12.27 -8.08
CA LEU A 198 8.49 11.77 -6.73
C LEU A 198 9.51 12.27 -5.69
N LEU A 199 10.71 12.61 -6.12
CA LEU A 199 11.82 13.12 -5.31
C LEU A 199 11.40 14.23 -4.34
N PRO A 200 10.71 15.32 -4.73
CA PRO A 200 10.35 16.37 -3.77
C PRO A 200 9.44 15.85 -2.65
N TYR A 201 8.53 14.92 -2.98
CA TYR A 201 7.64 14.31 -1.99
C TYR A 201 8.40 13.37 -1.05
N ILE A 202 9.32 12.57 -1.59
CA ILE A 202 10.17 11.67 -0.80
C ILE A 202 11.04 12.47 0.17
N VAL A 203 11.70 13.54 -0.29
CA VAL A 203 12.54 14.39 0.56
C VAL A 203 11.72 14.97 1.71
N ILE A 204 10.55 15.53 1.43
CA ILE A 204 9.67 16.10 2.48
C ILE A 204 9.23 15.02 3.46
N ALA A 205 8.81 13.85 2.97
CA ALA A 205 8.34 12.77 3.83
C ALA A 205 9.44 12.18 4.72
N VAL A 206 10.63 11.92 4.17
CA VAL A 206 11.78 11.39 4.93
C VAL A 206 12.29 12.43 5.93
N LEU A 207 12.29 13.71 5.58
CA LEU A 207 12.67 14.79 6.49
C LEU A 207 11.71 14.88 7.68
N ILE A 208 10.40 14.87 7.42
CA ILE A 208 9.38 14.88 8.48
C ILE A 208 9.51 13.62 9.35
N GLY A 209 9.71 12.46 8.75
CA GLY A 209 9.89 11.20 9.47
C GLY A 209 11.10 11.20 10.40
N ALA A 210 12.25 11.66 9.92
CA ALA A 210 13.47 11.75 10.72
C ALA A 210 13.29 12.72 11.90
N LEU A 211 12.60 13.84 11.71
CA LEU A 211 12.30 14.78 12.78
C LEU A 211 11.34 14.20 13.83
N ILE A 212 10.33 13.43 13.42
CA ILE A 212 9.35 12.86 14.36
C ILE A 212 9.98 11.74 15.20
N HIS A 213 10.84 10.91 14.60
CA HIS A 213 11.49 9.78 15.28
C HIS A 213 12.30 10.24 16.50
N ASP A 214 13.08 11.31 16.37
CA ASP A 214 13.91 11.83 17.46
C ASP A 214 13.09 12.48 18.60
N PHE A 215 11.83 12.86 18.33
CA PHE A 215 11.00 13.59 19.28
C PHE A 215 10.16 12.70 20.21
N ILE A 216 9.99 11.41 19.91
CA ILE A 216 9.12 10.53 20.69
C ILE A 216 9.93 9.38 21.30
N PRO A 217 10.53 9.63 22.47
CA PRO A 217 11.27 8.59 23.17
C PRO A 217 10.33 7.53 23.77
N GLN A 218 10.89 6.35 24.00
CA GLN A 218 10.15 5.16 24.43
C GLN A 218 9.43 5.37 25.78
N GLU A 219 9.94 6.26 26.65
CA GLU A 219 9.32 6.53 27.95
C GLU A 219 7.96 7.24 27.82
N ILE A 220 7.78 8.08 26.80
CA ILE A 220 6.48 8.73 26.52
C ILE A 220 5.48 7.66 26.10
N LEU A 221 5.89 6.77 25.19
CA LEU A 221 5.05 5.67 24.76
C LEU A 221 4.65 4.79 25.95
N GLN A 222 5.60 4.46 26.83
CA GLN A 222 5.32 3.69 28.02
C GLN A 222 4.26 4.36 28.90
N LYS A 223 4.41 5.64 29.22
CA LYS A 223 3.48 6.37 30.10
C LYS A 223 2.05 6.43 29.56
N TYR A 224 1.88 6.59 28.25
CA TYR A 224 0.55 6.71 27.63
C TYR A 224 -0.08 5.37 27.25
N LEU A 225 0.73 4.32 27.09
CA LEU A 225 0.28 2.96 26.78
C LEU A 225 0.18 2.07 28.03
N SER A 226 0.66 2.53 29.19
CA SER A 226 0.45 1.90 30.49
C SER A 226 -0.84 2.42 31.11
N GLY A 227 -1.92 1.63 31.03
CA GLY A 227 -3.22 2.04 31.57
C GLY A 227 -4.33 1.07 31.21
N ASN A 228 -5.53 1.61 30.97
CA ASN A 228 -6.66 0.80 30.49
C ASN A 228 -6.32 0.16 29.14
N GLU A 229 -6.41 -1.16 29.05
CA GLU A 229 -6.00 -1.95 27.88
C GLU A 229 -6.70 -1.49 26.59
N ILE A 230 -8.03 -1.27 26.62
CA ILE A 230 -8.80 -0.86 25.44
C ILE A 230 -8.37 0.53 24.96
N LEU A 231 -8.23 1.46 25.91
CA LEU A 231 -7.82 2.83 25.59
C LEU A 231 -6.37 2.86 25.06
N SER A 232 -5.50 2.02 25.62
CA SER A 232 -4.12 1.87 25.18
C SER A 232 -4.03 1.29 23.77
N ILE A 233 -4.90 0.34 23.39
CA ILE A 233 -4.99 -0.18 22.02
C ILE A 233 -5.36 0.94 21.04
N ILE A 234 -6.37 1.75 21.38
CA ILE A 234 -6.80 2.86 20.52
C ILE A 234 -5.68 3.90 20.40
N LEU A 235 -5.07 4.31 21.52
CA LEU A 235 -3.95 5.25 21.51
C LEU A 235 -2.75 4.71 20.71
N ALA A 236 -2.42 3.43 20.87
CA ALA A 236 -1.38 2.77 20.08
C ALA A 236 -1.67 2.86 18.59
N ALA A 237 -2.90 2.61 18.14
CA ALA A 237 -3.25 2.76 16.74
C ALA A 237 -3.00 4.20 16.24
N PHE A 238 -3.44 5.22 16.99
CA PHE A 238 -3.21 6.63 16.62
C PHE A 238 -1.73 7.00 16.61
N PHE A 239 -0.98 6.60 17.63
CA PHE A 239 0.46 6.82 17.69
C PHE A 239 1.19 6.10 16.56
N GLY A 240 0.76 4.89 16.18
CA GLY A 240 1.34 4.14 15.05
C GLY A 240 1.22 4.93 13.74
N VAL A 241 0.02 5.45 13.45
CA VAL A 241 -0.20 6.32 12.27
C VAL A 241 0.63 7.60 12.34
N LEU A 242 0.76 8.20 13.53
CA LEU A 242 1.45 9.49 13.71
C LEU A 242 2.98 9.36 13.64
N LEU A 243 3.54 8.30 14.23
CA LEU A 243 4.97 8.14 14.44
C LEU A 243 5.74 7.73 13.19
N TYR A 244 5.06 7.23 12.16
CA TYR A 244 5.68 6.89 10.89
C TYR A 244 6.94 6.01 11.04
N LEU A 245 6.82 4.92 11.80
CA LEU A 245 7.92 3.97 11.99
C LEU A 245 7.87 2.86 10.93
N ARG A 246 9.05 2.40 10.51
CA ARG A 246 9.16 1.23 9.64
C ARG A 246 8.88 -0.04 10.44
N VAL A 247 8.29 -1.05 9.82
CA VAL A 247 7.87 -2.27 10.55
C VAL A 247 9.05 -2.99 11.22
N GLU A 248 10.23 -2.95 10.58
CA GLU A 248 11.47 -3.51 11.09
C GLU A 248 11.96 -2.82 12.37
N THR A 249 11.61 -1.54 12.58
CA THR A 249 11.93 -0.83 13.83
C THR A 249 10.82 -1.01 14.86
N ILE A 250 9.55 -1.08 14.43
CA ILE A 250 8.41 -1.29 15.34
C ILE A 250 8.49 -2.63 16.05
N ILE A 251 8.89 -3.72 15.38
CA ILE A 251 8.90 -5.06 15.98
C ILE A 251 9.86 -5.14 17.19
N PRO A 252 11.15 -4.74 17.08
CA PRO A 252 12.07 -4.69 18.22
C PRO A 252 11.61 -3.73 19.33
N ILE A 253 11.07 -2.56 18.97
CA ILE A 253 10.53 -1.61 19.96
C ILE A 253 9.36 -2.25 20.70
N GLY A 254 8.48 -2.92 19.97
CA GLY A 254 7.34 -3.66 20.53
C GLY A 254 7.77 -4.74 21.52
N LEU A 255 8.88 -5.44 21.26
CA LEU A 255 9.43 -6.41 22.20
C LEU A 255 9.89 -5.75 23.50
N ILE A 256 10.55 -4.59 23.41
CA ILE A 256 10.98 -3.82 24.60
C ILE A 256 9.75 -3.38 25.40
N LEU A 257 8.74 -2.82 24.72
CA LEU A 257 7.48 -2.42 25.35
C LEU A 257 6.75 -3.59 26.02
N LEU A 258 6.83 -4.78 25.43
CA LEU A 258 6.29 -6.01 26.01
C LEU A 258 7.02 -6.37 27.32
N GLN A 259 8.35 -6.28 27.32
CA GLN A 259 9.17 -6.51 28.51
C GLN A 259 8.89 -5.47 29.61
N MET A 260 8.46 -4.27 29.24
CA MET A 260 8.00 -3.21 30.16
C MET A 260 6.56 -3.45 30.67
N GLY A 261 5.91 -4.54 30.30
CA GLY A 261 4.58 -4.93 30.77
C GLY A 261 3.41 -4.42 29.94
N ILE A 262 3.65 -3.86 28.75
CA ILE A 262 2.56 -3.46 27.84
C ILE A 262 1.96 -4.72 27.18
N SER A 263 0.63 -4.77 27.07
CA SER A 263 -0.05 -5.94 26.52
C SER A 263 0.29 -6.17 25.04
N GLN A 264 0.31 -7.45 24.63
CA GLN A 264 0.57 -7.82 23.23
C GLN A 264 -0.43 -7.18 22.27
N GLY A 265 -1.69 -7.02 22.68
CA GLY A 265 -2.74 -6.37 21.87
C GLY A 265 -2.40 -4.92 21.52
N VAL A 266 -1.87 -4.16 22.49
CA VAL A 266 -1.44 -2.76 22.28
C VAL A 266 -0.31 -2.69 21.26
N ILE A 267 0.70 -3.56 21.39
CA ILE A 267 1.86 -3.61 20.49
C ILE A 267 1.43 -4.00 19.06
N MET A 268 0.54 -4.98 18.93
CA MET A 268 0.03 -5.42 17.63
C MET A 268 -0.82 -4.33 16.95
N SER A 269 -1.59 -3.57 17.73
CA SER A 269 -2.31 -2.40 17.22
C SER A 269 -1.37 -1.32 16.70
N PHE A 270 -0.34 -0.99 17.49
CA PHE A 270 0.71 -0.05 17.10
C PHE A 270 1.42 -0.50 15.81
N LEU A 271 1.76 -1.77 15.71
CA LEU A 271 2.44 -2.38 14.57
C LEU A 271 1.61 -2.29 13.30
N ILE A 272 0.33 -2.70 13.32
CA ILE A 272 -0.53 -2.64 12.13
C ILE A 272 -0.76 -1.20 11.69
N ALA A 273 -1.00 -0.29 12.63
CA ALA A 273 -1.25 1.10 12.31
C ALA A 273 -0.02 1.79 11.70
N GLY A 274 1.16 1.59 12.29
CA GLY A 274 2.41 2.15 11.77
C GLY A 274 2.84 1.53 10.43
N ALA A 275 2.63 0.22 10.25
CA ALA A 275 2.90 -0.48 9.00
C ALA A 275 1.96 -0.06 7.87
N GLY A 276 0.66 0.03 8.16
CA GLY A 276 -0.39 0.16 7.16
C GLY A 276 -0.74 1.59 6.79
N CYS A 277 -0.37 2.58 7.60
CA CYS A 277 -0.66 3.98 7.32
C CYS A 277 0.52 4.87 7.68
N SER A 278 1.22 5.30 6.64
CA SER A 278 2.46 6.03 6.75
C SER A 278 2.37 7.36 5.98
N LEU A 279 3.03 8.44 6.44
CA LEU A 279 2.92 9.75 5.79
C LEU A 279 3.31 9.75 4.29
N PRO A 280 4.43 9.15 3.84
CA PRO A 280 4.75 9.06 2.43
C PRO A 280 3.75 8.21 1.65
N GLU A 281 3.16 7.18 2.27
CA GLU A 281 2.09 6.41 1.64
C GLU A 281 0.87 7.29 1.34
N LEU A 282 0.43 8.08 2.32
CA LEU A 282 -0.70 9.01 2.14
C LEU A 282 -0.40 10.10 1.13
N VAL A 283 0.79 10.72 1.19
CA VAL A 283 1.23 11.76 0.24
C VAL A 283 1.20 11.22 -1.19
N LEU A 284 1.66 9.99 -1.35
CA LEU A 284 1.73 9.35 -2.65
C LEU A 284 0.34 8.93 -3.14
N LEU A 285 -0.49 8.33 -2.27
CA LEU A 285 -1.86 7.95 -2.56
C LEU A 285 -2.73 9.15 -2.99
N LYS A 286 -2.46 10.34 -2.43
CA LYS A 286 -3.09 11.62 -2.81
C LYS A 286 -2.92 11.98 -4.28
N GLN A 287 -1.87 11.48 -4.94
CA GLN A 287 -1.64 11.74 -6.36
C GLN A 287 -2.67 11.01 -7.25
N MET A 288 -3.15 9.84 -6.81
CA MET A 288 -4.11 9.03 -7.56
C MET A 288 -5.55 9.21 -7.08
N PHE A 289 -5.72 9.40 -5.77
CA PHE A 289 -7.02 9.40 -5.11
C PHE A 289 -7.37 10.78 -4.53
N LYS A 290 -8.67 11.00 -4.36
CA LYS A 290 -9.22 12.21 -3.70
C LYS A 290 -8.96 12.16 -2.19
N MET A 291 -8.91 13.32 -1.54
CA MET A 291 -8.72 13.42 -0.08
C MET A 291 -9.74 12.60 0.73
N LYS A 292 -10.97 12.48 0.24
CA LYS A 292 -12.02 11.65 0.87
C LYS A 292 -11.61 10.17 0.98
N PHE A 293 -10.94 9.65 -0.04
CA PHE A 293 -10.44 8.28 -0.04
C PHE A 293 -9.30 8.11 0.97
N LEU A 294 -8.40 9.10 1.09
CA LEU A 294 -7.31 9.06 2.06
C LEU A 294 -7.82 8.99 3.50
N LEU A 295 -8.82 9.81 3.85
CA LEU A 295 -9.42 9.76 5.19
C LEU A 295 -10.07 8.40 5.46
N LEU A 296 -10.74 7.82 4.45
CA LEU A 296 -11.33 6.49 4.55
C LEU A 296 -10.26 5.40 4.69
N PHE A 297 -9.13 5.52 3.98
CA PHE A 297 -7.99 4.62 4.10
C PHE A 297 -7.41 4.64 5.52
N ILE A 298 -7.18 5.84 6.09
CA ILE A 298 -6.69 5.98 7.48
C ILE A 298 -7.68 5.34 8.46
N ALA A 299 -8.99 5.62 8.31
CA ALA A 299 -10.02 5.06 9.18
C ALA A 299 -10.08 3.53 9.11
N ILE A 300 -9.88 2.97 7.92
CA ILE A 300 -9.78 1.51 7.70
C ILE A 300 -8.57 0.93 8.42
N ILE A 301 -7.38 1.51 8.25
CA ILE A 301 -6.17 0.99 8.90
C ILE A 301 -6.30 1.06 10.41
N LEU A 302 -6.82 2.17 10.96
CA LEU A 302 -7.13 2.29 12.38
C LEU A 302 -8.12 1.22 12.83
N SER A 303 -9.19 0.97 12.05
CA SER A 303 -10.15 -0.08 12.36
C SER A 303 -9.50 -1.46 12.38
N VAL A 304 -8.67 -1.80 11.41
CA VAL A 304 -7.95 -3.10 11.35
C VAL A 304 -7.04 -3.24 12.58
N ALA A 305 -6.27 -2.20 12.88
CA ALA A 305 -5.32 -2.17 13.99
C ALA A 305 -6.02 -2.33 15.35
N ILE A 306 -7.11 -1.61 15.58
CA ILE A 306 -7.87 -1.68 16.82
C ILE A 306 -8.57 -3.04 16.94
N SER A 307 -9.22 -3.51 15.87
CA SER A 307 -9.88 -4.83 15.88
C SER A 307 -8.90 -5.97 16.15
N PHE A 308 -7.72 -5.98 15.53
CA PHE A 308 -6.72 -7.00 15.79
C PHE A 308 -6.14 -6.88 17.21
N GLY A 309 -5.82 -5.66 17.65
CA GLY A 309 -5.31 -5.42 19.00
C GLY A 309 -6.28 -5.93 20.07
N MET A 310 -7.58 -5.65 19.92
CA MET A 310 -8.61 -6.18 20.81
C MET A 310 -8.73 -7.70 20.74
N LEU A 311 -8.64 -8.30 19.54
CA LEU A 311 -8.69 -9.75 19.37
C LEU A 311 -7.53 -10.44 20.10
N ILE A 312 -6.32 -9.91 20.00
CA ILE A 312 -5.16 -10.45 20.73
C ILE A 312 -5.27 -10.21 22.23
N ASN A 313 -5.81 -9.07 22.65
CA ASN A 313 -5.98 -8.78 24.08
C ASN A 313 -7.03 -9.69 24.75
N PHE A 314 -7.96 -10.24 23.97
CA PHE A 314 -9.00 -11.14 24.47
C PHE A 314 -8.56 -12.62 24.57
N ILE A 315 -7.51 -13.01 23.84
CA ILE A 315 -7.02 -14.40 23.74
C ILE A 315 -5.86 -14.63 24.70
#